data_AF-A0A386Z8G6-F1
#
_entry.id   AF-A0A386Z8G6-F1
#
_cell.length_a   1.000
_cell.length_b   1.000
_cell.length_c   1.000
_cell.angle_alpha   90.00
_cell.angle_beta   90.00
_cell.angle_gamma   90.00
#
_symmetry.space_group_name_H-M   'P 1'
#
loop_
_entity.id
_entity.type
_entity.pdbx_description
1 polymer ?
#
loop_
_entity_poly.entity_id
_entity_poly.type
_entity_poly.pdbx_seq_one_letter_code
_entity_poly.pdbx_strand_id
1 'polypeptide(L)' 'MSTMMYLFDCTMDPGDLALSQAHQAMQIHKCCTVDNCLVRRRARQILVDRGEMVLDHRATPQQSH' A
#
# COMPACT_ATOMS: atom_id res chain seq x y z
N MET A 1 -14.77 13.07 -11.67
CA MET A 1 -14.48 12.27 -10.48
C MET A 1 -14.31 10.83 -10.92
N SER A 2 -13.09 10.39 -11.26
CA SER A 2 -12.86 9.05 -11.85
C SER A 2 -11.66 8.33 -11.23
N THR A 3 -11.38 8.57 -9.94
CA THR A 3 -10.28 7.92 -9.22
C THR A 3 -10.48 6.40 -9.05
N MET A 4 -11.69 5.87 -9.31
CA MET A 4 -11.99 4.43 -9.20
C MET A 4 -11.30 3.54 -10.24
N MET A 5 -11.04 4.03 -11.46
CA MET A 5 -10.47 3.18 -12.53
C MET A 5 -9.03 2.77 -12.26
N TYR A 6 -8.26 3.59 -11.55
CA TYR A 6 -6.84 3.33 -11.29
C TYR A 6 -6.58 2.37 -10.13
N LEU A 7 -7.61 2.07 -9.32
CA LEU A 7 -7.47 1.12 -8.21
C LEU A 7 -7.33 -0.33 -8.67
N PHE A 8 -7.60 -0.65 -9.93
CA PHE A 8 -7.52 -2.02 -10.46
C PHE A 8 -6.24 -2.31 -11.25
N ASP A 9 -5.47 -1.28 -11.59
CA ASP A 9 -4.23 -1.43 -12.35
C ASP A 9 -3.03 -1.42 -11.39
N CYS A 10 -2.46 -2.60 -11.14
CA CYS A 10 -1.31 -2.76 -10.24
C CYS A 10 -0.08 -1.96 -10.67
N THR A 11 0.02 -1.63 -11.96
CA THR A 11 1.19 -1.01 -12.57
C THR A 11 1.08 0.51 -12.65
N MET A 12 -0.07 1.07 -12.28
CA MET A 12 -0.31 2.51 -12.27
C MET A 12 -0.34 3.02 -10.82
N ASP A 13 0.34 4.14 -10.56
CA ASP A 13 0.21 4.83 -9.28
C ASP A 13 -1.17 5.51 -9.22
N PRO A 14 -2.05 5.16 -8.25
CA PRO A 14 -3.37 5.76 -8.14
C PRO A 14 -3.33 7.19 -7.59
N GLY A 15 -2.16 7.69 -7.19
CA GLY A 15 -1.97 9.02 -6.62
C GLY A 15 -2.48 9.12 -5.18
N ASP A 16 -3.07 10.26 -4.84
CA ASP A 16 -3.62 10.46 -3.51
C ASP A 16 -4.96 9.74 -3.34
N LEU A 17 -5.04 8.93 -2.29
CA LEU A 17 -6.23 8.20 -1.90
C LEU A 17 -6.76 8.75 -0.58
N ALA A 18 -8.08 8.85 -0.47
CA ALA A 18 -8.72 8.99 0.83
C ALA A 18 -8.44 7.75 1.68
N LEU A 19 -8.54 7.88 3.01
CA LEU A 19 -8.24 6.77 3.93
C LEU A 19 -9.06 5.51 3.62
N SER A 20 -10.35 5.67 3.38
CA SER A 20 -11.26 4.58 2.99
C SER A 20 -10.84 3.91 1.67
N GLN A 21 -10.37 4.69 0.69
CA GLN A 21 -9.88 4.16 -0.58
C GLN A 21 -8.55 3.42 -0.43
N ALA A 22 -7.67 3.87 0.47
CA ALA A 22 -6.44 3.16 0.79
C ALA A 22 -6.73 1.79 1.42
N HIS A 23 -7.70 1.71 2.35
CA HIS A 23 -8.15 0.42 2.88
C HIS A 23 -8.75 -0.47 1.80
N GLN A 24 -9.61 0.07 0.93
CA GLN A 24 -10.20 -0.69 -0.17
C GLN A 24 -9.12 -1.21 -1.14
N ALA A 25 -8.13 -0.39 -1.48
CA ALA A 25 -7.00 -0.78 -2.31
C ALA A 25 -6.21 -1.94 -1.68
N MET A 26 -5.96 -1.92 -0.37
CA MET A 26 -5.31 -3.02 0.35
C MET A 26 -6.13 -4.32 0.31
N GLN A 27 -7.46 -4.23 0.30
CA GLN A 27 -8.34 -5.39 0.18
C GLN A 27 -8.37 -5.96 -1.25
N ILE A 28 -8.46 -5.09 -2.26
CA ILE A 28 -8.44 -5.49 -3.68
C ILE A 28 -7.11 -6.18 -4.02
N HIS A 29 -5.99 -5.58 -3.59
CA HIS A 29 -4.64 -6.06 -3.88
C HIS A 29 -4.08 -6.99 -2.80
N LYS A 30 -4.94 -7.71 -2.07
CA LYS A 30 -4.53 -8.60 -0.97
C LYS A 30 -3.52 -9.65 -1.41
N CYS A 31 -3.60 -10.11 -2.66
CA CYS A 31 -2.70 -11.11 -3.24
C CYS A 31 -1.42 -10.52 -3.87
N CYS A 32 -1.32 -9.20 -4.00
CA CYS A 32 -0.13 -8.56 -4.54
C CYS A 32 0.94 -8.40 -3.46
N THR A 33 2.21 -8.45 -3.84
CA THR A 33 3.32 -7.99 -2.99
C THR A 33 3.45 -6.47 -3.10
N VAL A 34 3.91 -5.83 -2.03
CA VAL A 34 4.06 -4.37 -2.02
C VAL A 34 5.16 -3.89 -2.96
N ASP A 35 6.15 -4.75 -3.20
CA ASP A 35 7.28 -4.45 -4.08
C ASP A 35 6.89 -4.49 -5.56
N ASN A 36 5.77 -5.17 -5.89
CA ASN A 36 5.36 -5.41 -7.28
C ASN A 36 4.01 -4.78 -7.65
N CYS A 37 3.37 -4.02 -6.74
CA CYS A 37 2.11 -3.34 -6.99
C CYS A 37 2.16 -1.89 -6.49
N LEU A 38 2.09 -0.94 -7.43
CA LEU A 38 2.15 0.49 -7.14
C LEU A 38 0.94 0.95 -6.33
N VAL A 39 -0.26 0.44 -6.65
CA VAL A 39 -1.50 0.72 -5.89
C VAL A 39 -1.35 0.29 -4.44
N ARG A 40 -0.87 -0.93 -4.18
CA ARG A 40 -0.69 -1.46 -2.83
C ARG A 40 0.41 -0.71 -2.08
N ARG A 41 1.49 -0.35 -2.76
CA ARG A 41 2.57 0.47 -2.20
C ARG A 41 2.06 1.83 -1.75
N ARG A 42 1.32 2.52 -2.63
CA ARG A 42 0.76 3.85 -2.36
C ARG A 42 -0.26 3.81 -1.22
N ALA A 43 -1.21 2.88 -1.28
CA ALA A 43 -2.20 2.69 -0.23
C ALA A 43 -1.54 2.42 1.13
N ARG A 44 -0.56 1.52 1.19
CA ARG A 44 0.19 1.25 2.42
C ARG A 44 0.88 2.51 2.96
N GLN A 45 1.54 3.29 2.09
CA GLN A 45 2.22 4.51 2.51
C GLN A 45 1.24 5.49 3.15
N ILE A 46 0.08 5.71 2.53
CA ILE A 46 -0.96 6.62 3.06
C ILE A 46 -1.47 6.14 4.42
N LEU A 47 -1.68 4.84 4.60
CA LEU A 47 -2.12 4.28 5.88
C LEU A 47 -1.06 4.44 6.97
N VAL A 48 0.23 4.26 6.63
CA VAL A 48 1.35 4.47 7.55
C VAL A 48 1.48 5.95 7.94
N ASP A 49 1.43 6.85 6.95
CA ASP A 49 1.56 8.30 7.16
C ASP A 49 0.42 8.85 8.04
N ARG A 50 -0.75 8.20 8.00
CA ARG A 50 -1.91 8.53 8.84
C ARG A 50 -1.94 7.80 10.20
N GLY A 51 -0.99 6.90 10.47
CA GLY A 51 -0.95 6.12 11.70
C GLY A 51 -1.97 4.96 11.77
N GLU A 52 -2.63 4.64 10.66
CA GLU A 52 -3.65 3.57 10.55
C GLU A 52 -3.03 2.20 10.22
N MET A 53 -1.74 2.18 9.89
CA MET A 53 -0.98 0.96 9.69
C MET A 53 0.43 1.12 10.25
N VAL A 54 0.77 0.31 11.24
CA VAL A 54 2.14 0.24 11.76
C VAL A 54 2.88 -0.84 10.97
N LEU A 55 3.98 -0.46 10.32
CA LEU A 55 4.93 -1.44 9.86
C LEU A 55 5.72 -1.90 11.07
N ASP A 56 5.47 -3.12 11.53
CA ASP A 56 6.42 -3.79 12.40
C ASP A 56 7.81 -3.61 11.79
N HIS A 57 8.70 -2.98 12.53
CA HIS A 57 10.11 -2.91 12.17
C HIS A 57 10.63 -4.35 12.18
N ARG A 58 10.49 -5.06 11.07
CA ARG A 58 11.06 -6.40 10.96
C ARG A 58 12.56 -6.27 11.20
N ALA A 59 13.00 -7.07 12.17
CA ALA A 59 14.34 -7.25 12.68
C ALA A 59 15.42 -6.82 11.68
N THR A 60 16.25 -5.87 12.11
CA THR A 60 17.58 -5.65 11.56
C THR A 60 18.25 -7.00 11.29
N PRO A 61 18.88 -7.22 10.13
CA PRO A 61 19.58 -8.48 9.85
C PRO A 61 20.56 -8.72 10.99
N GLN A 62 20.31 -9.79 11.76
CA GLN A 62 21.22 -10.22 12.81
C GLN A 62 22.52 -10.57 12.11
N GLN A 63 23.51 -9.68 12.22
CA GLN A 63 24.85 -9.96 11.72
C GLN A 63 25.35 -11.19 12.47
N SER A 64 25.43 -12.30 11.75
CA SER A 64 26.03 -13.54 12.20
C SER A 64 27.52 -13.28 12.47
N HIS A 65 27.90 -13.56 13.72
CA HIS A 65 29.27 -13.63 14.22
C HIS A 65 30.05 -14.74 13.52
#